data_AF-A0A1S3E9U9-F1
#
_entry.id   AF-A0A1S3E9U9-F1
#
_cell.length_a   1.000
_cell.length_b   1.000
_cell.length_c   1.000
_cell.angle_alpha   90.00
_cell.angle_beta   90.00
_cell.angle_gamma   90.00
#
_symmetry.space_group_name_H-M   'P 1'
#
loop_
_entity.id
_entity.type
_entity.pdbx_description
1 polymer ?
#
loop_
_entity_poly.entity_id
_entity_poly.type
_entity_poly.pdbx_seq_one_letter_code
_entity_poly.pdbx_strand_id
1 'polypeptide(L)'
;MFCLRSLLLPKYSFTLSLFSHNYKPIVEMARSSLDEISDTGAFKRSASTFRNFISRDPNSQFPAESGRYHLYISYACPWACRCLAYLNIKGLNKAISFSAVKPIWGRIKESDDLMGWVFPESKTEVLGAEPDHLNGAKSVRELYEIASTNYAGKYTVPILWDKKLKTIVNNESSEIIRMFNIEFNDIAENRTLDLYPSELKAQIDETNEWIYPDINNGVYKCGFAKKQEPYNDAARQLYEALDKCEDILSKQRYICGNKLTEADIRLFVTLIRFDEARATAIPVSAG
;
A
#
# COMPACT_ATOMS: atom_id res chain seq x y z
N MET A 1 -61.86 4.93 -72.02
CA MET A 1 -62.20 6.34 -71.74
C MET A 1 -62.03 6.55 -70.24
N PHE A 2 -61.41 7.67 -69.82
CA PHE A 2 -60.95 8.07 -68.46
C PHE A 2 -59.67 7.37 -67.95
N CYS A 3 -58.45 7.96 -67.95
CA CYS A 3 -57.90 9.25 -67.49
C CYS A 3 -57.60 9.28 -65.96
N LEU A 4 -56.32 9.02 -65.60
CA LEU A 4 -55.35 9.91 -64.91
C LEU A 4 -55.59 10.21 -63.42
N ARG A 5 -54.66 9.78 -62.53
CA ARG A 5 -53.54 10.60 -61.98
C ARG A 5 -52.86 9.93 -60.78
N SER A 6 -51.54 10.04 -60.82
CA SER A 6 -50.55 9.67 -59.81
C SER A 6 -50.66 10.49 -58.52
N LEU A 7 -50.44 9.85 -57.38
CA LEU A 7 -49.93 10.47 -56.16
C LEU A 7 -48.89 9.53 -55.52
N LEU A 8 -47.66 10.03 -55.45
CA LEU A 8 -46.50 9.42 -54.81
C LEU A 8 -46.65 9.49 -53.28
N LEU A 9 -46.47 8.37 -52.60
CA LEU A 9 -46.22 8.29 -51.16
C LEU A 9 -44.84 7.65 -50.93
N PRO A 10 -44.02 8.15 -49.99
CA PRO A 10 -42.66 7.67 -49.82
C PRO A 10 -42.64 6.32 -49.09
N LYS A 11 -41.83 5.40 -49.61
CA LYS A 11 -41.48 4.13 -48.99
C LYS A 11 -40.66 4.38 -47.72
N TYR A 12 -41.24 4.18 -46.55
CA TYR A 12 -40.46 4.02 -45.32
C TYR A 12 -39.91 2.59 -45.28
N SER A 13 -38.62 2.47 -45.59
CA SER A 13 -37.85 1.24 -45.40
C SER A 13 -37.45 1.16 -43.92
N PHE A 14 -38.04 0.22 -43.17
CA PHE A 14 -37.54 -0.15 -41.85
C PHE A 14 -36.24 -0.94 -42.02
N THR A 15 -35.10 -0.27 -41.90
CA THR A 15 -33.82 -0.94 -41.64
C THR A 15 -33.79 -1.39 -40.19
N LEU A 16 -33.81 -2.71 -39.97
CA LEU A 16 -33.40 -3.31 -38.70
C LEU A 16 -31.91 -2.97 -38.49
N SER A 17 -31.65 -1.92 -37.71
CA SER A 17 -30.32 -1.70 -37.13
C SER A 17 -30.11 -2.74 -36.05
N LEU A 18 -29.32 -3.76 -36.37
CA LEU A 18 -28.80 -4.69 -35.37
C LEU A 18 -28.01 -3.89 -34.34
N PHE A 19 -28.53 -3.91 -33.12
CA PHE A 19 -27.89 -3.39 -31.92
C PHE A 19 -26.48 -3.98 -31.79
N SER A 20 -25.48 -3.17 -32.10
CA SER A 20 -24.13 -3.32 -31.57
C SER A 20 -23.99 -2.28 -30.46
N HIS A 21 -24.59 -2.56 -29.30
CA HIS A 21 -24.13 -1.89 -28.07
C HIS A 21 -22.69 -2.32 -27.86
N ASN A 22 -21.76 -1.44 -28.23
CA ASN A 22 -20.39 -1.47 -27.75
C ASN A 22 -20.45 -1.28 -26.23
N TYR A 23 -20.69 -2.38 -25.51
CA TYR A 23 -20.29 -2.50 -24.12
C TYR A 23 -18.76 -2.41 -24.12
N LYS A 24 -18.25 -1.17 -24.02
CA LYS A 24 -16.93 -0.99 -23.42
C LYS A 24 -17.03 -1.61 -22.04
N PRO A 25 -16.21 -2.61 -21.68
CA PRO A 25 -16.13 -2.99 -20.29
C PRO A 25 -15.79 -1.70 -19.53
N ILE A 26 -16.60 -1.38 -18.53
CA ILE A 26 -16.26 -0.35 -17.57
C ILE A 26 -15.04 -0.91 -16.86
N VAL A 27 -13.85 -0.58 -17.38
CA VAL A 27 -12.61 -0.75 -16.65
C VAL A 27 -12.79 0.16 -15.45
N GLU A 28 -13.01 -0.42 -14.26
CA GLU A 28 -13.07 0.35 -13.04
C GLU A 28 -11.82 1.23 -12.98
N MET A 29 -12.05 2.54 -12.89
CA MET A 29 -10.96 3.51 -12.90
C MET A 29 -10.06 3.28 -11.70
N ALA A 30 -8.75 3.32 -11.93
CA ALA A 30 -7.78 3.23 -10.86
C ALA A 30 -7.99 4.35 -9.83
N ARG A 31 -7.86 3.99 -8.55
CA ARG A 31 -8.22 4.87 -7.43
C ARG A 31 -7.01 5.61 -6.88
N SER A 32 -7.25 6.78 -6.30
CA SER A 32 -6.29 7.62 -5.59
C SER A 32 -6.67 7.78 -4.12
N SER A 33 -5.79 8.40 -3.32
CA SER A 33 -6.13 8.74 -1.92
C SER A 33 -7.21 9.83 -1.80
N LEU A 34 -7.49 10.58 -2.87
CA LEU A 34 -8.56 11.59 -2.87
C LEU A 34 -9.95 10.95 -2.91
N ASP A 35 -10.04 9.76 -3.52
CA ASP A 35 -11.28 8.96 -3.57
C ASP A 35 -11.62 8.28 -2.23
N GLU A 36 -10.75 8.46 -1.22
CA GLU A 36 -10.92 7.96 0.14
C GLU A 36 -11.49 9.02 1.09
N ILE A 37 -11.86 10.19 0.58
CA ILE A 37 -12.50 11.25 1.36
C ILE A 37 -14.00 11.02 1.32
N SER A 38 -14.60 10.72 2.47
CA SER A 38 -16.05 10.57 2.60
C SER A 38 -16.80 11.90 2.49
N ASP A 39 -18.12 11.87 2.31
CA ASP A 39 -18.98 13.08 2.21
C ASP A 39 -18.87 14.00 3.44
N THR A 40 -18.52 13.43 4.60
CA THR A 40 -18.27 14.19 5.83
C THR A 40 -16.94 14.96 5.80
N GLY A 41 -16.06 14.69 4.84
CA GLY A 41 -14.72 15.28 4.71
C GLY A 41 -13.64 14.48 5.44
N ALA A 42 -13.98 13.34 6.02
CA ALA A 42 -13.05 12.45 6.71
C ALA A 42 -12.38 11.45 5.76
N PHE A 43 -11.08 11.23 5.96
CA PHE A 43 -10.30 10.24 5.21
C PHE A 43 -10.54 8.81 5.72
N LYS A 44 -10.94 7.89 4.83
CA LYS A 44 -11.21 6.48 5.08
C LYS A 44 -10.37 5.59 4.17
N ARG A 45 -9.30 5.02 4.73
CA ARG A 45 -8.39 4.14 3.99
C ARG A 45 -9.07 2.85 3.54
N SER A 46 -8.95 2.54 2.25
CA SER A 46 -9.33 1.27 1.63
C SER A 46 -8.35 0.16 2.00
N ALA A 47 -8.86 -1.05 2.19
CA ALA A 47 -8.03 -2.21 2.52
C ALA A 47 -7.19 -2.71 1.34
N SER A 48 -6.06 -3.34 1.66
CA SER A 48 -5.18 -4.06 0.71
C SER A 48 -5.87 -5.32 0.17
N THR A 49 -5.64 -5.66 -1.11
CA THR A 49 -6.41 -6.69 -1.82
C THR A 49 -5.65 -7.97 -2.17
N PHE A 50 -4.31 -7.93 -2.29
CA PHE A 50 -3.50 -9.15 -2.40
C PHE A 50 -3.11 -9.62 -1.01
N ARG A 51 -3.64 -10.78 -0.60
CA ARG A 51 -3.60 -11.27 0.79
C ARG A 51 -3.17 -12.74 0.89
N ASN A 52 -2.41 -13.24 -0.09
CA ASN A 52 -1.85 -14.58 0.01
C ASN A 52 -0.72 -14.60 1.03
N PHE A 53 -0.39 -15.81 1.50
CA PHE A 53 0.63 -16.02 2.52
C PHE A 53 1.73 -16.94 2.03
N ILE A 54 2.97 -16.59 2.38
CA ILE A 54 4.12 -17.47 2.33
C ILE A 54 4.03 -18.43 3.51
N SER A 55 4.40 -19.69 3.30
CA SER A 55 4.39 -20.72 4.33
C SER A 55 5.69 -21.52 4.34
N ARG A 56 6.08 -22.04 5.50
CA ARG A 56 7.14 -23.06 5.64
C ARG A 56 6.81 -24.40 5.00
N ASP A 57 5.55 -24.69 4.72
CA ASP A 57 5.17 -25.91 4.00
C ASP A 57 5.74 -25.85 2.56
N PRO A 58 6.67 -26.76 2.19
CA PRO A 58 7.25 -26.79 0.85
C PRO A 58 6.21 -27.08 -0.24
N ASN A 59 5.04 -27.62 0.11
CA ASN A 59 3.95 -27.91 -0.82
C ASN A 59 2.93 -26.77 -0.94
N SER A 60 3.08 -25.69 -0.16
CA SER A 60 2.22 -24.52 -0.28
C SER A 60 2.37 -23.86 -1.66
N GLN A 61 1.41 -23.02 -2.06
CA GLN A 61 1.53 -22.24 -3.29
C GLN A 61 2.75 -21.31 -3.27
N PHE A 62 3.03 -20.74 -2.09
CA PHE A 62 4.11 -19.81 -1.82
C PHE A 62 5.01 -20.35 -0.68
N PRO A 63 5.86 -21.36 -0.91
CA PRO A 63 6.78 -21.90 0.08
C PRO A 63 7.90 -20.90 0.38
N ALA A 64 8.37 -20.83 1.63
CA ALA A 64 9.49 -19.99 2.05
C ALA A 64 10.81 -20.47 1.40
N GLU A 65 11.12 -19.94 0.22
CA GLU A 65 12.25 -20.35 -0.62
C GLU A 65 13.23 -19.20 -0.86
N SER A 66 14.51 -19.44 -0.58
CA SER A 66 15.58 -18.46 -0.80
C SER A 66 15.70 -18.10 -2.28
N GLY A 67 15.76 -16.80 -2.58
CA GLY A 67 15.89 -16.30 -3.94
C GLY A 67 14.60 -16.32 -4.76
N ARG A 68 13.45 -16.76 -4.22
CA ARG A 68 12.17 -16.75 -4.95
C ARG A 68 11.44 -15.41 -4.90
N TYR A 69 11.51 -14.72 -3.77
CA TYR A 69 10.69 -13.52 -3.53
C TYR A 69 11.46 -12.23 -3.77
N HIS A 70 10.71 -11.16 -4.07
CA HIS A 70 11.22 -9.81 -4.19
C HIS A 70 10.29 -8.81 -3.51
N LEU A 71 10.85 -7.79 -2.85
CA LEU A 71 10.09 -6.75 -2.17
C LEU A 71 10.21 -5.42 -2.92
N TYR A 72 9.13 -4.90 -3.48
CA TYR A 72 9.10 -3.54 -4.00
C TYR A 72 8.69 -2.55 -2.92
N ILE A 73 9.48 -1.49 -2.76
CA ILE A 73 9.28 -0.48 -1.72
C ILE A 73 9.43 0.94 -2.26
N SER A 74 9.03 1.91 -1.45
CA SER A 74 9.55 3.28 -1.52
C SER A 74 10.08 3.66 -0.15
N TYR A 75 11.26 4.28 -0.08
CA TYR A 75 11.80 4.82 1.17
C TYR A 75 10.91 5.93 1.77
N ALA A 76 10.06 6.57 0.96
CA ALA A 76 9.09 7.55 1.44
C ALA A 76 7.90 6.90 2.16
N CYS A 77 7.58 5.64 1.87
CA CYS A 77 6.38 4.98 2.38
C CYS A 77 6.62 4.31 3.75
N PRO A 78 5.94 4.73 4.84
CA PRO A 78 6.13 4.12 6.15
C PRO A 78 5.71 2.65 6.17
N TRP A 79 4.65 2.28 5.45
CA TRP A 79 4.17 0.90 5.35
C TRP A 79 5.22 -0.02 4.71
N ALA A 80 5.89 0.45 3.66
CA ALA A 80 6.94 -0.30 2.98
C ALA A 80 8.22 -0.38 3.83
N CYS A 81 8.55 0.70 4.54
CA CYS A 81 9.70 0.71 5.46
C CYS A 81 9.55 -0.27 6.62
N ARG A 82 8.33 -0.64 7.04
CA ARG A 82 8.13 -1.74 8.02
C ARG A 82 8.66 -3.06 7.48
N CYS A 83 8.30 -3.38 6.23
CA CYS A 83 8.73 -4.61 5.56
C CYS A 83 10.25 -4.61 5.36
N LEU A 84 10.81 -3.47 4.95
CA LEU A 84 12.27 -3.32 4.80
C LEU A 84 13.00 -3.44 6.14
N ALA A 85 12.45 -2.89 7.23
CA ALA A 85 13.03 -3.05 8.57
C ALA A 85 13.05 -4.52 8.97
N TYR A 86 11.96 -5.25 8.79
CA TYR A 86 11.90 -6.69 9.05
C TYR A 86 12.88 -7.50 8.19
N LEU A 87 12.95 -7.21 6.89
CA LEU A 87 13.88 -7.85 5.97
C LEU A 87 15.33 -7.72 6.47
N ASN A 88 15.72 -6.55 6.98
CA ASN A 88 17.05 -6.32 7.52
C ASN A 88 17.25 -6.92 8.93
N ILE A 89 16.32 -6.68 9.85
CA ILE A 89 16.42 -7.13 11.25
C ILE A 89 16.43 -8.67 11.33
N LYS A 90 15.68 -9.35 10.47
CA LYS A 90 15.69 -10.82 10.36
C LYS A 90 16.89 -11.36 9.59
N GLY A 91 17.67 -10.51 8.91
CA GLY A 91 18.80 -10.92 8.10
C GLY A 91 18.37 -11.70 6.85
N LEU A 92 17.31 -11.25 6.17
CA LEU A 92 16.75 -11.88 4.98
C LEU A 92 17.30 -11.32 3.66
N ASN A 93 18.25 -10.38 3.71
CA ASN A 93 18.84 -9.69 2.55
C ASN A 93 19.40 -10.66 1.48
N LYS A 94 19.87 -11.84 1.87
CA LYS A 94 20.36 -12.87 0.94
C LYS A 94 19.25 -13.71 0.31
N ALA A 95 18.10 -13.81 0.97
CA ALA A 95 16.98 -14.67 0.56
C ALA A 95 15.91 -13.89 -0.22
N ILE A 96 15.69 -12.63 0.13
CA ILE A 96 14.66 -11.77 -0.45
C ILE A 96 15.36 -10.52 -0.98
N SER A 97 15.41 -10.40 -2.30
CA SER A 97 15.85 -9.17 -2.98
C SER A 97 14.82 -8.05 -2.79
N PHE A 98 15.21 -6.79 -2.89
CA PHE A 98 14.28 -5.66 -2.91
C PHE A 98 14.71 -4.60 -3.92
N SER A 99 13.77 -3.79 -4.38
CA SER A 99 14.03 -2.62 -5.23
C SER A 99 13.16 -1.45 -4.78
N ALA A 100 13.71 -0.25 -4.86
CA ALA A 100 13.05 0.97 -4.45
C ALA A 100 12.65 1.85 -5.65
N VAL A 101 11.39 2.26 -5.67
CA VAL A 101 10.86 3.26 -6.60
C VAL A 101 11.26 4.68 -6.18
N LYS A 102 11.05 5.68 -7.06
CA LYS A 102 11.29 7.08 -6.71
C LYS A 102 10.49 7.49 -5.45
N PRO A 103 11.03 8.38 -4.59
CA PRO A 103 10.33 8.87 -3.41
C PRO A 103 9.20 9.85 -3.76
N ILE A 104 9.23 10.44 -4.95
CA ILE A 104 8.24 11.40 -5.45
C ILE A 104 7.35 10.69 -6.48
N TRP A 105 6.04 10.90 -6.38
CA TRP A 105 5.10 10.35 -7.35
C TRP A 105 5.26 11.00 -8.73
N GLY A 106 5.20 10.16 -9.76
CA GLY A 106 5.20 10.55 -11.17
C GLY A 106 3.95 10.05 -11.87
N ARG A 107 3.78 10.42 -13.13
CA ARG A 107 2.71 9.89 -13.99
C ARG A 107 2.91 8.38 -14.19
N ILE A 108 1.91 7.57 -13.85
CA ILE A 108 2.04 6.09 -13.89
C ILE A 108 1.55 5.46 -15.19
N LYS A 109 0.82 6.20 -16.01
CA LYS A 109 0.41 5.79 -17.36
C LYS A 109 0.21 7.03 -18.22
N GLU A 110 0.62 6.98 -19.49
CA GLU A 110 0.44 8.12 -20.40
C GLU A 110 -1.03 8.37 -20.74
N SER A 111 -1.86 7.33 -20.71
CA SER A 111 -3.28 7.38 -21.09
C SER A 111 -4.20 8.01 -20.05
N ASP A 112 -3.71 8.29 -18.83
CA ASP A 112 -4.48 8.95 -17.78
C ASP A 112 -3.59 9.89 -16.95
N ASP A 113 -4.23 10.74 -16.14
CA ASP A 113 -3.55 11.74 -15.30
C ASP A 113 -3.25 11.24 -13.88
N LEU A 114 -3.22 9.91 -13.68
CA LEU A 114 -2.93 9.35 -12.37
C LEU A 114 -1.45 9.49 -12.03
N MET A 115 -1.22 9.94 -10.79
CA MET A 115 0.11 10.05 -10.19
C MET A 115 0.31 8.91 -9.19
N GLY A 116 1.53 8.38 -9.15
CA GLY A 116 1.87 7.27 -8.26
C GLY A 116 3.34 6.89 -8.34
N TRP A 117 3.65 5.68 -7.86
CA TRP A 117 5.03 5.21 -7.76
C TRP A 117 5.60 4.82 -9.12
N VAL A 118 6.73 5.44 -9.47
CA VAL A 118 7.46 5.22 -10.73
C VAL A 118 8.88 4.76 -10.46
N PHE A 119 9.39 3.89 -11.32
CA PHE A 119 10.80 3.48 -11.29
C PHE A 119 11.67 4.56 -11.96
N PRO A 120 12.93 4.74 -11.52
CA PRO A 120 13.88 5.56 -12.25
C PRO A 120 14.32 4.91 -13.56
N GLU A 121 14.72 5.75 -14.51
CA GLU A 121 15.26 5.32 -15.80
C GLU A 121 16.66 4.72 -15.66
N SER A 122 17.42 5.17 -14.65
CA SER A 122 18.76 4.67 -14.34
C SER A 122 19.05 4.70 -12.84
N LYS A 123 20.03 3.90 -12.41
CA LYS A 123 20.49 3.86 -11.01
C LYS A 123 21.08 5.18 -10.50
N THR A 124 21.43 6.09 -11.40
CA THR A 124 22.01 7.40 -11.09
C THR A 124 20.99 8.53 -11.09
N GLU A 125 19.75 8.29 -11.54
CA GLU A 125 18.73 9.34 -11.63
C GLU A 125 18.29 9.82 -10.24
N VAL A 126 17.99 8.89 -9.34
CA VAL A 126 17.54 9.17 -7.97
C VAL A 126 18.29 8.27 -7.01
N LEU A 127 19.02 8.88 -6.07
CA LEU A 127 19.81 8.13 -5.09
C LEU A 127 18.91 7.17 -4.29
N GLY A 128 19.32 5.90 -4.25
CA GLY A 128 18.61 4.85 -3.52
C GLY A 128 17.42 4.24 -4.28
N ALA A 129 16.99 4.80 -5.41
CA ALA A 129 16.01 4.17 -6.29
C ALA A 129 16.73 3.47 -7.45
N GLU A 130 16.12 2.42 -8.00
CA GLU A 130 16.69 1.69 -9.13
C GLU A 130 15.61 1.21 -10.11
N PRO A 131 15.95 1.05 -11.41
CA PRO A 131 15.01 0.51 -12.39
C PRO A 131 14.54 -0.90 -11.99
N ASP A 132 13.31 -1.26 -12.38
CA ASP A 132 12.84 -2.63 -12.19
C ASP A 132 13.57 -3.59 -13.13
N HIS A 133 14.52 -4.34 -12.58
CA HIS A 133 15.31 -5.32 -13.32
C HIS A 133 14.61 -6.67 -13.47
N LEU A 134 13.46 -6.90 -12.81
CA LEU A 134 12.77 -8.18 -12.84
C LEU A 134 11.71 -8.24 -13.94
N ASN A 135 10.86 -7.21 -14.05
CA ASN A 135 9.78 -7.19 -15.03
C ASN A 135 9.95 -6.09 -16.08
N GLY A 136 10.93 -5.18 -15.90
CA GLY A 136 11.10 -4.02 -16.77
C GLY A 136 9.99 -2.98 -16.60
N ALA A 137 9.26 -3.02 -15.48
CA ALA A 137 8.15 -2.12 -15.22
C ALA A 137 8.64 -0.67 -15.06
N LYS A 138 7.91 0.29 -15.67
CA LYS A 138 8.18 1.73 -15.50
C LYS A 138 7.44 2.32 -14.31
N SER A 139 6.35 1.68 -13.89
CA SER A 139 5.54 2.09 -12.75
C SER A 139 5.10 0.91 -11.90
N VAL A 140 4.74 1.18 -10.64
CA VAL A 140 4.14 0.14 -9.77
C VAL A 140 2.82 -0.36 -10.32
N ARG A 141 2.07 0.49 -11.05
CA ARG A 141 0.84 0.08 -11.72
C ARG A 141 1.05 -1.10 -12.66
N GLU A 142 2.14 -1.09 -13.44
CA GLU A 142 2.44 -2.18 -14.36
C GLU A 142 2.64 -3.51 -13.62
N LEU A 143 3.22 -3.51 -12.41
CA LEU A 143 3.33 -4.72 -11.60
C LEU A 143 1.95 -5.29 -11.20
N TYR A 144 1.02 -4.41 -10.85
CA TYR A 144 -0.37 -4.80 -10.56
C TYR A 144 -1.09 -5.31 -11.81
N GLU A 145 -0.90 -4.67 -12.96
CA GLU A 145 -1.47 -5.08 -14.24
C GLU A 145 -0.91 -6.43 -14.72
N ILE A 146 0.37 -6.73 -14.44
CA ILE A 146 0.98 -8.06 -14.66
C ILE A 146 0.32 -9.11 -13.76
N ALA A 147 0.12 -8.79 -12.47
CA ALA A 147 -0.43 -9.73 -11.50
C ALA A 147 -1.94 -9.98 -11.68
N SER A 148 -2.69 -9.00 -12.20
CA SER A 148 -4.12 -9.11 -12.47
C SER A 148 -4.56 -8.11 -13.53
N THR A 149 -5.10 -8.63 -14.65
CA THR A 149 -5.59 -7.80 -15.77
C THR A 149 -6.84 -7.00 -15.43
N ASN A 150 -7.54 -7.35 -14.35
CA ASN A 150 -8.81 -6.73 -13.93
C ASN A 150 -8.68 -6.00 -12.58
N TYR A 151 -7.47 -5.56 -12.22
CA TYR A 151 -7.24 -4.85 -10.97
C TYR A 151 -7.87 -3.45 -10.96
N ALA A 152 -8.70 -3.18 -9.94
CA ALA A 152 -9.48 -1.94 -9.81
C ALA A 152 -9.15 -1.11 -8.55
N GLY A 153 -8.01 -1.38 -7.91
CA GLY A 153 -7.61 -0.75 -6.65
C GLY A 153 -6.59 0.38 -6.79
N LYS A 154 -5.92 0.67 -5.68
CA LYS A 154 -4.78 1.60 -5.63
C LYS A 154 -3.47 0.86 -5.85
N TYR A 155 -2.57 1.46 -6.61
CA TYR A 155 -1.24 0.91 -6.87
C TYR A 155 -0.27 1.28 -5.74
N THR A 156 -0.27 0.45 -4.68
CA THR A 156 0.45 0.74 -3.43
C THR A 156 1.81 0.05 -3.35
N VAL A 157 2.68 0.55 -2.46
CA VAL A 157 3.82 -0.20 -1.91
C VAL A 157 3.61 -0.36 -0.40
N PRO A 158 4.06 -1.45 0.24
CA PRO A 158 4.94 -2.51 -0.28
C PRO A 158 4.23 -3.49 -1.21
N ILE A 159 5.02 -4.19 -2.03
CA ILE A 159 4.59 -5.38 -2.77
C ILE A 159 5.57 -6.51 -2.47
N LEU A 160 5.06 -7.63 -1.95
CA LEU A 160 5.78 -8.89 -1.91
C LEU A 160 5.48 -9.68 -3.19
N TRP A 161 6.47 -9.80 -4.06
CA TRP A 161 6.40 -10.36 -5.39
C TRP A 161 6.97 -11.78 -5.44
N ASP A 162 6.30 -12.69 -6.14
CA ASP A 162 6.82 -14.02 -6.48
C ASP A 162 7.42 -13.99 -7.88
N LYS A 163 8.74 -14.23 -7.99
CA LYS A 163 9.45 -14.25 -9.27
C LYS A 163 9.11 -15.47 -10.12
N LYS A 164 8.71 -16.59 -9.51
CA LYS A 164 8.35 -17.83 -10.23
C LYS A 164 6.97 -17.71 -10.88
N LEU A 165 5.99 -17.27 -10.10
CA LEU A 165 4.60 -17.14 -10.57
C LEU A 165 4.31 -15.78 -11.22
N LYS A 166 5.25 -14.83 -11.17
CA LYS A 166 5.12 -13.47 -11.70
C LYS A 166 3.83 -12.80 -11.22
N THR A 167 3.61 -12.85 -9.90
CA THR A 167 2.40 -12.28 -9.28
C THR A 167 2.72 -11.66 -7.94
N ILE A 168 1.78 -10.85 -7.45
CA ILE A 168 1.81 -10.27 -6.11
C ILE A 168 1.32 -11.34 -5.13
N VAL A 169 2.18 -11.72 -4.18
CA VAL A 169 1.79 -12.57 -3.06
C VAL A 169 0.93 -11.76 -2.10
N ASN A 170 1.46 -10.62 -1.65
CA ASN A 170 0.81 -9.81 -0.62
C ASN A 170 1.20 -8.33 -0.78
N ASN A 171 0.25 -7.41 -0.54
CA ASN A 171 0.50 -5.97 -0.50
C ASN A 171 0.08 -5.31 0.83
N GLU A 172 -0.19 -6.11 1.86
CA GLU A 172 -0.51 -5.69 3.22
C GLU A 172 0.73 -5.74 4.12
N SER A 173 1.27 -4.57 4.46
CA SER A 173 2.50 -4.46 5.24
C SER A 173 2.45 -5.19 6.58
N SER A 174 1.27 -5.22 7.23
CA SER A 174 1.12 -5.84 8.54
C SER A 174 1.18 -7.36 8.48
N GLU A 175 0.83 -7.98 7.36
CA GLU A 175 0.93 -9.43 7.14
C GLU A 175 2.33 -9.81 6.66
N ILE A 176 2.91 -9.01 5.76
CA ILE A 176 4.26 -9.23 5.23
C ILE A 176 5.29 -9.32 6.36
N ILE A 177 5.21 -8.41 7.35
CA ILE A 177 6.13 -8.47 8.49
C ILE A 177 5.96 -9.75 9.32
N ARG A 178 4.74 -10.30 9.45
CA ARG A 178 4.50 -11.59 10.14
C ARG A 178 5.14 -12.73 9.38
N MET A 179 4.98 -12.75 8.06
CA MET A 179 5.61 -13.76 7.21
C MET A 179 7.14 -13.71 7.34
N PHE A 180 7.73 -12.51 7.30
CA PHE A 180 9.18 -12.35 7.49
C PHE A 180 9.65 -12.75 8.89
N ASN A 181 8.80 -12.56 9.91
CA ASN A 181 9.12 -12.90 11.29
C ASN A 181 9.29 -14.42 11.51
N ILE A 182 8.40 -15.23 10.94
CA ILE A 182 8.33 -16.67 11.27
C ILE A 182 8.60 -17.61 10.09
N GLU A 183 8.11 -17.29 8.89
CA GLU A 183 8.05 -18.26 7.79
C GLU A 183 9.43 -18.50 7.18
N PHE A 184 10.34 -17.54 7.29
CA PHE A 184 11.70 -17.66 6.76
C PHE A 184 12.74 -18.06 7.82
N ASN A 185 12.34 -18.49 9.02
CA ASN A 185 13.28 -18.78 10.11
C ASN A 185 14.35 -19.83 9.76
N ASP A 186 14.07 -20.78 8.87
CA ASP A 186 15.06 -21.77 8.43
C ASP A 186 16.20 -21.17 7.59
N ILE A 187 15.95 -20.02 6.96
CA ILE A 187 16.86 -19.34 6.02
C ILE A 187 17.43 -18.04 6.63
N ALA A 188 16.71 -17.41 7.55
CA ALA A 188 17.09 -16.17 8.22
C ALA A 188 18.43 -16.29 8.99
N GLU A 189 19.27 -15.25 8.90
CA GLU A 189 20.47 -15.14 9.74
C GLU A 189 20.09 -14.99 11.22
N ASN A 190 19.08 -14.16 11.52
CA ASN A 190 18.57 -13.94 12.88
C ASN A 190 17.31 -14.79 13.16
N ARG A 191 17.44 -16.11 12.99
CA ARG A 191 16.32 -17.07 13.10
C ARG A 191 15.63 -17.12 14.46
N THR A 192 16.35 -16.84 15.55
CA THR A 192 15.82 -16.87 16.92
C THR A 192 15.16 -15.56 17.34
N LEU A 193 15.35 -14.48 16.57
CA LEU A 193 14.73 -13.20 16.86
C LEU A 193 13.24 -13.25 16.50
N ASP A 194 12.39 -13.07 17.50
CA ASP A 194 10.95 -13.02 17.34
C ASP A 194 10.43 -11.64 17.79
N LEU A 195 9.87 -10.89 16.84
CA LEU A 195 9.30 -9.56 17.07
C LEU A 195 7.80 -9.62 17.43
N TYR A 196 7.25 -10.84 17.54
CA TYR A 196 5.91 -11.10 18.06
C TYR A 196 5.87 -12.38 18.91
N PRO A 197 6.59 -12.36 20.03
CA PRO A 197 6.70 -13.53 20.87
C PRO A 197 5.37 -13.76 21.62
N SER A 198 5.06 -15.03 21.86
CA SER A 198 3.77 -15.46 22.43
C SER A 198 3.41 -14.79 23.75
N GLU A 199 4.41 -14.49 24.59
CA GLU A 199 4.23 -13.89 25.91
C GLU A 199 3.85 -12.39 25.86
N LEU A 200 4.15 -11.70 24.75
CA LEU A 200 3.79 -10.29 24.54
C LEU A 200 2.64 -10.11 23.54
N LYS A 201 2.14 -11.20 22.95
CA LYS A 201 1.15 -11.16 21.87
C LYS A 201 -0.06 -10.27 22.18
N ALA A 202 -0.69 -10.49 23.33
CA ALA A 202 -1.88 -9.73 23.72
C ALA A 202 -1.59 -8.22 23.87
N GLN A 203 -0.48 -7.89 24.53
CA GLN A 203 -0.04 -6.50 24.70
C GLN A 203 0.29 -5.84 23.36
N ILE A 204 0.93 -6.56 22.44
CA ILE A 204 1.26 -6.07 21.10
C ILE A 204 -0.01 -5.80 20.30
N ASP A 205 -0.96 -6.74 20.33
CA ASP A 205 -2.23 -6.60 19.60
C ASP A 205 -3.01 -5.38 20.12
N GLU A 206 -3.19 -5.26 21.44
CA GLU A 206 -3.82 -4.09 22.09
C GLU A 206 -3.08 -2.78 21.75
N THR A 207 -1.74 -2.81 21.76
CA THR A 207 -0.95 -1.61 21.45
C THR A 207 -1.14 -1.18 19.99
N ASN A 208 -1.16 -2.14 19.06
CA ASN A 208 -1.37 -1.87 17.65
C ASN A 208 -2.80 -1.40 17.30
N GLU A 209 -3.80 -1.78 18.11
CA GLU A 209 -5.19 -1.35 17.94
C GLU A 209 -5.37 0.16 18.05
N TRP A 210 -4.57 0.85 18.86
CA TRP A 210 -4.59 2.32 18.94
C TRP A 210 -3.45 2.99 18.14
N ILE A 211 -2.24 2.39 18.08
CA ILE A 211 -1.14 2.95 17.28
C ILE A 211 -1.53 3.08 15.79
N TYR A 212 -2.24 2.10 15.23
CA TYR A 212 -2.63 2.17 13.82
C TYR A 212 -3.61 3.30 13.51
N PRO A 213 -4.84 3.33 14.08
CA PRO A 213 -5.82 4.34 13.73
C PRO A 213 -5.43 5.75 14.19
N ASP A 214 -4.73 5.88 15.32
CA ASP A 214 -4.55 7.17 16.00
C ASP A 214 -3.20 7.81 15.68
N ILE A 215 -2.16 7.01 15.39
CA ILE A 215 -0.83 7.54 15.03
C ILE A 215 -0.53 7.27 13.56
N ASN A 216 -0.41 6.00 13.16
CA ASN A 216 0.08 5.66 11.83
C ASN A 216 -0.84 6.15 10.72
N ASN A 217 -2.14 5.96 10.89
CA ASN A 217 -3.17 6.48 10.01
C ASN A 217 -3.68 7.84 10.48
N GLY A 218 -3.52 8.19 11.76
CA GLY A 218 -3.90 9.49 12.33
C GLY A 218 -3.28 10.66 11.58
N VAL A 219 -1.96 10.61 11.32
CA VAL A 219 -1.27 11.65 10.54
C VAL A 219 -1.82 11.80 9.11
N TYR A 220 -2.37 10.73 8.52
CA TYR A 220 -3.05 10.78 7.23
C TYR A 220 -4.45 11.38 7.36
N LYS A 221 -5.20 11.03 8.41
CA LYS A 221 -6.50 11.64 8.71
C LYS A 221 -6.36 13.16 8.86
N CYS A 222 -5.35 13.64 9.59
CA CYS A 222 -5.05 15.06 9.71
C CYS A 222 -4.74 15.68 8.35
N GLY A 223 -3.75 15.14 7.62
CA GLY A 223 -3.27 15.74 6.37
C GLY A 223 -4.27 15.70 5.20
N PHE A 224 -5.22 14.75 5.20
CA PHE A 224 -6.21 14.62 4.13
C PHE A 224 -7.60 15.17 4.48
N ALA A 225 -7.84 15.59 5.73
CA ALA A 225 -9.09 16.20 6.13
C ALA A 225 -9.40 17.43 5.25
N LYS A 226 -10.65 17.53 4.77
CA LYS A 226 -11.12 18.65 3.93
C LYS A 226 -12.02 19.64 4.67
N LYS A 227 -12.29 19.38 5.95
CA LYS A 227 -13.09 20.25 6.84
C LYS A 227 -12.40 20.37 8.19
N GLN A 228 -12.63 21.50 8.86
CA GLN A 228 -11.95 21.84 10.13
C GLN A 228 -12.29 20.85 11.25
N GLU A 229 -13.55 20.44 11.38
CA GLU A 229 -13.98 19.54 12.45
C GLU A 229 -13.33 18.14 12.34
N PRO A 230 -13.38 17.44 11.18
CA PRO A 230 -12.60 16.21 10.98
C PRO A 230 -11.10 16.35 11.21
N TYR A 231 -10.53 17.53 10.89
CA TYR A 231 -9.13 17.82 11.20
C TYR A 231 -8.89 17.91 12.70
N ASN A 232 -9.69 18.71 13.42
CA ASN A 232 -9.56 18.91 14.86
C ASN A 232 -9.70 17.58 15.62
N ASP A 233 -10.66 16.74 15.24
CA ASP A 233 -10.86 15.42 15.85
C ASP A 233 -9.65 14.50 15.63
N ALA A 234 -9.14 14.45 14.40
CA ALA A 234 -7.98 13.64 14.06
C ALA A 234 -6.72 14.14 14.77
N ALA A 235 -6.51 15.45 14.84
CA ALA A 235 -5.36 16.05 15.50
C ALA A 235 -5.40 15.79 17.01
N ARG A 236 -6.56 15.98 17.66
CA ARG A 236 -6.74 15.68 19.07
C ARG A 236 -6.43 14.22 19.38
N GLN A 237 -7.00 13.27 18.62
CA GLN A 237 -6.73 11.83 18.80
C GLN A 237 -5.24 11.49 18.60
N LEU A 238 -4.59 12.11 17.62
CA LEU A 238 -3.16 11.91 17.36
C LEU A 238 -2.31 12.35 18.56
N TYR A 239 -2.52 13.57 19.08
CA TYR A 239 -1.74 14.08 20.20
C TYR A 239 -2.03 13.33 21.51
N GLU A 240 -3.28 12.96 21.80
CA GLU A 240 -3.62 12.10 22.93
C GLU A 240 -2.90 10.74 22.86
N ALA A 241 -2.78 10.15 21.66
CA ALA A 241 -2.05 8.91 21.46
C ALA A 241 -0.52 9.07 21.56
N LEU A 242 0.03 10.24 21.18
CA LEU A 242 1.45 10.56 21.37
C LEU A 242 1.78 10.79 22.85
N ASP A 243 0.92 11.47 23.60
CA ASP A 243 1.05 11.63 25.06
C ASP A 243 1.03 10.26 25.75
N LYS A 244 0.14 9.36 25.32
CA LYS A 244 0.13 7.96 25.78
C LYS A 244 1.44 7.23 25.47
N CYS A 245 2.02 7.45 24.29
CA CYS A 245 3.35 6.89 23.97
C CYS A 245 4.41 7.41 24.94
N GLU A 246 4.45 8.72 25.20
CA GLU A 246 5.41 9.36 26.11
C GLU A 246 5.27 8.85 27.54
N ASP A 247 4.03 8.72 28.03
CA ASP A 247 3.74 8.18 29.36
C ASP A 247 4.24 6.74 29.54
N ILE A 248 4.24 5.95 28.48
CA ILE A 248 4.79 4.59 28.48
C ILE A 248 6.31 4.64 28.37
N LEU A 249 6.85 5.31 27.35
CA LEU A 249 8.27 5.30 27.01
C LEU A 249 9.16 6.07 28.00
N SER A 250 8.58 6.96 28.80
CA SER A 250 9.27 7.58 29.95
C SER A 250 9.62 6.58 31.06
N LYS A 251 8.97 5.40 31.09
CA LYS A 251 9.12 4.38 32.13
C LYS A 251 9.83 3.11 31.64
N GLN A 252 9.88 2.88 30.33
CA GLN A 252 10.45 1.67 29.74
C GLN A 252 11.01 1.94 28.35
N ARG A 253 11.94 1.09 27.90
CA ARG A 253 12.68 1.33 26.65
C ARG A 253 11.85 1.11 25.38
N TYR A 254 10.86 0.23 25.41
CA TYR A 254 10.05 -0.16 24.25
C TYR A 254 8.57 -0.08 24.59
N ILE A 255 7.70 0.01 23.58
CA ILE A 255 6.27 0.28 23.80
C ILE A 255 5.53 -0.89 24.46
N CYS A 256 6.02 -2.12 24.27
CA CYS A 256 5.48 -3.34 24.88
C CYS A 256 6.45 -3.98 25.91
N GLY A 257 7.12 -3.14 26.71
CA GLY A 257 7.99 -3.59 27.81
C GLY A 257 9.48 -3.42 27.52
N ASN A 258 10.26 -4.46 27.80
CA ASN A 258 11.74 -4.41 27.75
C ASN A 258 12.36 -5.07 26.51
N LYS A 259 11.54 -5.56 25.58
CA LYS A 259 11.98 -6.15 24.31
C LYS A 259 11.47 -5.32 23.14
N LEU A 260 12.28 -5.22 22.09
CA LEU A 260 11.83 -4.68 20.81
C LEU A 260 10.78 -5.63 20.20
N THR A 261 9.66 -5.08 19.76
CA THR A 261 8.56 -5.83 19.14
C THR A 261 8.13 -5.18 17.83
N GLU A 262 7.15 -5.79 17.16
CA GLU A 262 6.56 -5.19 15.99
C GLU A 262 5.87 -3.85 16.24
N ALA A 263 5.35 -3.64 17.45
CA ALA A 263 4.64 -2.41 17.80
C ALA A 263 5.61 -1.22 17.74
N ASP A 264 6.84 -1.41 18.22
CA ASP A 264 7.91 -0.43 18.13
C ASP A 264 8.25 -0.09 16.68
N ILE A 265 8.38 -1.10 15.81
CA ILE A 265 8.68 -0.89 14.38
C ILE A 265 7.54 -0.15 13.68
N ARG A 266 6.29 -0.51 13.99
CA ARG A 266 5.09 0.12 13.43
C ARG A 266 4.96 1.58 13.87
N LEU A 267 5.32 1.90 15.11
CA LEU A 267 5.38 3.25 15.66
C LEU A 267 6.53 4.06 15.04
N PHE A 268 7.75 3.49 15.06
CA PHE A 268 8.98 4.14 14.62
C PHE A 268 8.88 4.69 13.20
N VAL A 269 8.32 3.92 12.25
CA VAL A 269 8.22 4.39 10.85
C VAL A 269 7.35 5.63 10.69
N THR A 270 6.45 5.91 11.62
CA THR A 270 5.69 7.16 11.66
C THR A 270 6.49 8.26 12.37
N LEU A 271 7.05 7.97 13.55
CA LEU A 271 7.77 8.97 14.35
C LEU A 271 8.98 9.57 13.63
N ILE A 272 9.76 8.74 12.93
CA ILE A 272 10.93 9.24 12.19
C ILE A 272 10.58 10.16 11.01
N ARG A 273 9.30 10.25 10.64
CA ARG A 273 8.79 11.15 9.60
C ARG A 273 8.02 12.33 10.16
N PHE A 274 7.88 12.42 11.49
CA PHE A 274 6.95 13.34 12.11
C PHE A 274 7.40 14.80 11.93
N ASP A 275 8.62 15.14 12.33
CA ASP A 275 9.10 16.53 12.29
C ASP A 275 9.29 17.04 10.84
N GLU A 276 9.94 16.24 10.00
CA GLU A 276 10.30 16.63 8.62
C GLU A 276 9.11 16.77 7.67
N ALA A 277 8.08 15.92 7.83
CA ALA A 277 7.00 15.81 6.84
C ALA A 277 5.59 15.98 7.40
N ARG A 278 5.40 15.91 8.73
CA ARG A 278 4.07 15.94 9.35
C ARG A 278 3.84 17.18 10.21
N ALA A 279 4.83 17.64 10.98
CA ALA A 279 4.68 18.84 11.82
C ALA A 279 4.45 20.11 10.99
N THR A 280 4.99 20.18 9.76
CA THR A 280 4.77 21.31 8.83
C THR A 280 3.48 21.19 8.02
N ALA A 281 2.98 19.97 7.81
CA ALA A 281 1.75 19.69 7.07
C ALA A 281 0.49 19.59 7.96
N ILE A 282 0.68 19.41 9.27
CA ILE A 282 -0.36 19.39 10.31
C ILE A 282 -0.14 20.66 11.13
N PRO A 283 -0.83 21.78 10.82
CA PRO A 283 -0.64 23.01 11.58
C PRO A 283 -0.99 22.76 13.05
N VAL A 284 0.04 22.76 13.90
CA VAL A 284 -0.14 22.75 15.34
C VAL A 284 -0.92 24.02 15.68
N SER A 285 -2.17 23.88 16.11
CA SER A 285 -2.89 25.01 16.67
C SER A 285 -2.11 25.44 17.91
N ALA A 286 -1.48 26.61 17.85
CA ALA A 286 -0.96 27.27 19.03
C ALA A 286 -2.14 27.43 20.01
N GLY A 287 -2.10 26.66 21.10
CA GLY A 287 -2.93 26.91 22.28
C GLY A 287 -2.46 28.16 22.99
#